data_AF-E0W4F9-F1
#
_entry.id   AF-E0W4F9-F1
#
_cell.length_a   1.000
_cell.length_b   1.000
_cell.length_c   1.000
_cell.angle_alpha   90.00
_cell.angle_beta   90.00
_cell.angle_gamma   90.00
#
_symmetry.space_group_name_H-M   'P 1'
#
loop_
_entity.id
_entity.type
_entity.pdbx_description
1 polymer ?
#
loop_
_entity_poly.entity_id
_entity_poly.type
_entity_poly.pdbx_seq_one_letter_code
_entity_poly.pdbx_strand_id
1 'polypeptide(L)'
;ANARFFGNDITKVPKEALTVGVGTVMDADEVMILITGSHKSYALHKAIEEGINHMWTVSAFQQHPSTLIVCDESATLELKVKTVKYFKALSEVHQKLIEISGFDR
;
A
#
# COMPACT_ATOMS: atom_id res chain seq x y z
N ALA A 1 -3.99 -17.44 -2.35
CA ALA A 1 -4.55 -16.19 -2.90
C ALA A 1 -4.74 -16.24 -4.42
N ASN A 2 -3.71 -16.60 -5.22
CA ASN A 2 -3.79 -16.47 -6.68
C ASN A 2 -4.46 -17.66 -7.41
N ALA A 3 -4.62 -18.82 -6.76
CA ALA A 3 -5.24 -20.01 -7.35
C ALA A 3 -6.65 -19.76 -7.93
N ARG A 4 -7.37 -18.75 -7.43
CA ARG A 4 -8.68 -18.34 -7.99
C ARG A 4 -8.62 -17.98 -9.48
N PHE A 5 -7.47 -17.50 -9.96
CA PHE A 5 -7.26 -17.15 -11.36
C PHE A 5 -6.83 -18.36 -12.23
N PHE A 6 -6.58 -19.52 -11.60
CA PHE A 6 -6.13 -20.75 -12.24
C PHE A 6 -7.14 -21.90 -12.03
N GLY A 7 -8.43 -21.57 -11.95
CA GLY A 7 -9.50 -22.57 -11.76
C GLY A 7 -9.50 -23.21 -10.37
N ASN A 8 -9.04 -22.48 -9.34
CA ASN A 8 -8.85 -22.97 -7.98
C ASN A 8 -7.86 -24.14 -7.84
N ASP A 9 -7.03 -24.37 -8.86
CA ASP A 9 -5.98 -25.39 -8.85
C ASP A 9 -4.62 -24.75 -8.54
N ILE A 10 -4.06 -25.09 -7.38
CA ILE A 10 -2.77 -24.56 -6.94
C ILE A 10 -1.60 -25.08 -7.77
N THR A 11 -1.75 -26.26 -8.39
CA THR A 11 -0.68 -26.88 -9.19
C THR A 11 -0.44 -26.12 -10.50
N LYS A 12 -1.44 -25.37 -10.95
CA LYS A 12 -1.39 -24.53 -12.16
C LYS A 12 -0.84 -23.13 -11.92
N VAL A 13 -0.65 -22.73 -10.66
CA VAL A 13 -0.06 -21.42 -10.32
C VAL A 13 1.44 -21.47 -10.58
N PRO A 14 2.01 -20.54 -11.38
CA PRO A 14 3.45 -20.45 -11.58
C PRO A 14 4.20 -20.33 -10.26
N LYS A 15 5.26 -21.13 -10.08
CA LYS A 15 6.08 -21.14 -8.86
C LYS A 15 7.04 -19.96 -8.75
N GLU A 16 7.38 -19.37 -9.90
CA GLU A 16 8.36 -18.29 -10.01
C GLU A 16 7.74 -17.13 -10.79
N ALA A 17 8.19 -15.91 -10.49
CA ALA A 17 7.77 -14.69 -11.15
C ALA A 17 8.97 -13.76 -11.32
N LEU A 18 9.02 -13.03 -12.42
CA LEU A 18 9.93 -11.92 -12.60
C LEU A 18 9.28 -10.67 -12.00
N THR A 19 9.96 -10.04 -11.05
CA THR A 19 9.49 -8.83 -10.36
C THR A 19 10.60 -7.79 -10.32
N VAL A 20 10.20 -6.52 -10.31
CA VAL A 20 11.13 -5.44 -9.97
C VAL A 20 11.58 -5.60 -8.52
N GLY A 21 12.83 -5.26 -8.25
CA GLY A 21 13.37 -5.23 -6.90
C GLY A 21 12.87 -4.01 -6.13
N VAL A 22 12.88 -4.09 -4.79
CA VAL A 22 12.50 -2.97 -3.92
C VAL A 22 13.29 -1.70 -4.23
N GLY A 23 14.60 -1.82 -4.48
CA GLY A 23 15.46 -0.70 -4.87
C GLY A 23 14.94 0.04 -6.11
N THR A 24 14.56 -0.69 -7.16
CA THR A 24 13.99 -0.12 -8.38
C THR A 24 12.74 0.73 -8.11
N VAL A 25 11.91 0.35 -7.15
CA VAL A 25 10.70 1.11 -6.80
C VAL A 25 11.07 2.30 -5.90
N MET A 26 12.09 2.15 -5.05
CA MET A 26 12.65 3.22 -4.22
C MET A 26 13.39 4.30 -5.04
N ASP A 27 13.80 3.99 -6.27
CA ASP A 27 14.43 4.94 -7.19
C ASP A 27 13.40 5.79 -7.98
N ALA A 28 12.10 5.55 -7.80
CA ALA A 28 11.06 6.34 -8.44
C ALA A 28 10.95 7.75 -7.82
N ASP A 29 10.54 8.75 -8.59
CA ASP A 29 10.32 10.10 -8.03
C ASP A 29 9.16 10.13 -7.03
N GLU A 30 8.11 9.37 -7.31
CA GLU A 30 6.93 9.22 -6.46
C GLU A 30 6.42 7.77 -6.48
N VAL A 31 6.01 7.26 -5.31
CA VAL A 31 5.45 5.91 -5.17
C VAL A 31 4.04 5.99 -4.61
N MET A 32 3.06 5.48 -5.36
CA MET A 32 1.68 5.35 -4.90
C MET A 32 1.30 3.88 -4.66
N ILE A 33 0.77 3.59 -3.47
CA ILE A 33 0.36 2.25 -3.05
C ILE A 33 -1.14 2.25 -2.76
N LEU A 34 -1.89 1.39 -3.48
CA LEU A 34 -3.32 1.22 -3.27
C LEU A 34 -3.61 -0.02 -2.42
N ILE A 35 -4.29 0.17 -1.29
CA ILE A 35 -4.63 -0.90 -0.35
C ILE A 35 -6.11 -0.92 -0.07
N THR A 36 -6.79 -1.94 -0.60
CA THR A 36 -8.24 -2.12 -0.44
C THR A 36 -8.57 -3.47 0.18
N GLY A 37 -9.53 -3.45 1.11
CA GLY A 37 -10.11 -4.64 1.73
C GLY A 37 -9.49 -4.99 3.08
N SER A 38 -10.34 -5.51 3.98
CA SER A 38 -9.96 -5.96 5.33
C SER A 38 -8.84 -7.01 5.35
N HIS A 39 -8.75 -7.86 4.34
CA HIS A 39 -7.69 -8.87 4.21
C HIS A 39 -6.27 -8.28 4.10
N LYS A 40 -6.13 -6.97 3.87
CA LYS A 40 -4.84 -6.26 3.80
C LYS A 40 -4.57 -5.37 5.01
N SER A 41 -5.49 -5.28 5.98
CA SER A 41 -5.35 -4.36 7.12
C SER A 41 -4.10 -4.65 7.95
N TYR A 42 -3.82 -5.93 8.18
CA TYR A 42 -2.62 -6.35 8.91
C TYR A 42 -1.33 -5.98 8.17
N ALA A 43 -1.30 -6.13 6.84
CA ALA A 43 -0.15 -5.73 6.04
C ALA A 43 0.08 -4.21 6.09
N LEU A 44 -1.00 -3.42 6.07
CA LEU A 44 -0.91 -1.95 6.21
C LEU A 44 -0.38 -1.56 7.59
N HIS A 45 -0.85 -2.20 8.67
CA HIS A 45 -0.32 -1.99 10.02
C HIS A 45 1.19 -2.23 10.10
N LYS A 46 1.65 -3.38 9.57
CA LYS A 46 3.08 -3.71 9.49
C LYS A 46 3.89 -2.74 8.63
N ALA A 47 3.27 -2.18 7.60
CA ALA A 47 3.94 -1.28 6.67
C ALA A 47 4.14 0.13 7.22
N ILE A 48 3.26 0.64 8.10
CA ILE A 48 3.30 2.05 8.53
C ILE A 48 3.48 2.25 10.03
N GLU A 49 3.03 1.31 10.87
CA GLU A 49 3.10 1.48 12.34
C GLU A 49 4.27 0.73 12.98
N GLU A 50 4.78 -0.30 12.29
CA GLU A 50 5.99 -1.02 12.70
C GLU A 50 7.23 -0.50 11.97
N GLY A 51 8.40 -0.89 12.48
CA GLY A 51 9.67 -0.54 11.86
C GLY A 51 9.93 -1.27 10.55
N ILE A 52 10.94 -0.78 9.83
CA ILE A 52 11.36 -1.31 8.54
C ILE A 52 11.84 -2.76 8.69
N ASN A 53 11.25 -3.67 7.92
CA ASN A 53 11.53 -5.08 7.97
C ASN A 53 11.42 -5.72 6.56
N HIS A 54 12.39 -6.55 6.20
CA HIS A 54 12.42 -7.27 4.92
C HIS A 54 11.30 -8.32 4.79
N MET A 55 10.71 -8.79 5.89
CA MET A 55 9.51 -9.63 5.86
C MET A 55 8.26 -8.88 5.36
N TRP A 56 8.26 -7.55 5.47
CA TRP A 56 7.19 -6.66 5.05
C TRP A 56 7.78 -5.56 4.18
N THR A 57 8.13 -5.91 2.93
CA THR A 57 8.90 -5.04 2.03
C THR A 57 8.27 -3.65 1.80
N VAL A 58 6.95 -3.51 1.95
CA VAL A 58 6.24 -2.22 1.89
C VAL A 58 6.72 -1.23 2.97
N SER A 59 7.23 -1.72 4.10
CA SER A 59 7.83 -0.87 5.15
C SER A 59 9.06 -0.11 4.67
N ALA A 60 9.74 -0.56 3.61
CA ALA A 60 10.88 0.16 3.03
C ALA A 60 10.49 1.56 2.54
N PHE A 61 9.24 1.75 2.09
CA PHE A 61 8.75 3.04 1.61
C PHE A 61 8.60 4.09 2.72
N GLN A 62 8.77 3.73 3.99
CA GLN A 62 8.94 4.71 5.08
C GLN A 62 10.21 5.57 4.90
N GLN A 63 11.22 5.08 4.19
CA GLN A 63 12.46 5.83 3.87
C GLN A 63 12.39 6.58 2.55
N HIS A 64 11.34 6.36 1.76
CA HIS A 64 11.21 7.00 0.46
C HIS A 64 10.72 8.44 0.64
N PRO A 65 11.32 9.44 -0.04
CA PRO A 65 11.01 10.85 0.17
C PRO A 65 9.58 11.24 -0.24
N SER A 66 8.96 10.53 -1.19
CA SER A 66 7.59 10.80 -1.67
C SER A 66 6.78 9.51 -1.83
N THR A 67 6.06 9.12 -0.77
CA THR A 67 5.18 7.94 -0.78
C THR A 67 3.75 8.33 -0.46
N LEU A 68 2.82 7.92 -1.31
CA LEU A 68 1.38 8.06 -1.10
C LEU A 68 0.73 6.70 -0.90
N ILE A 69 0.04 6.50 0.22
CA ILE A 69 -0.75 5.30 0.46
C ILE A 69 -2.23 5.66 0.42
N VAL A 70 -2.95 5.09 -0.54
CA VAL A 70 -4.39 5.25 -0.70
C VAL A 70 -5.06 3.99 -0.19
N CYS A 71 -5.98 4.12 0.77
CA CYS A 71 -6.67 2.97 1.35
C CYS A 71 -8.16 3.21 1.59
N ASP A 72 -8.93 2.13 1.60
CA ASP A 72 -10.33 2.14 2.00
C ASP A 72 -10.48 2.00 3.51
N GLU A 73 -11.67 2.28 4.05
CA GLU A 73 -11.88 2.18 5.50
C GLU A 73 -11.64 0.76 6.02
N SER A 74 -11.97 -0.27 5.24
CA SER A 74 -11.80 -1.66 5.66
C SER A 74 -10.34 -2.08 5.78
N ALA A 75 -9.42 -1.48 5.02
CA ALA A 75 -7.98 -1.68 5.19
C ALA A 75 -7.43 -1.03 6.48
N THR A 76 -8.15 -0.11 7.12
CA THR A 76 -7.66 0.58 8.33
C THR A 76 -7.95 -0.13 9.66
N LEU A 77 -8.57 -1.31 9.63
CA LEU A 77 -9.08 -2.00 10.83
C LEU A 77 -8.01 -2.33 11.89
N GLU A 78 -6.78 -2.63 11.46
CA GLU A 78 -5.67 -2.98 12.36
C GLU A 78 -4.80 -1.78 12.75
N LEU A 79 -5.15 -0.58 12.27
CA LEU A 79 -4.41 0.64 12.60
C LEU A 79 -4.85 1.20 13.95
N LYS A 80 -3.94 1.87 14.64
CA LYS A 80 -4.29 2.63 15.85
C LYS A 80 -5.25 3.74 15.48
N VAL A 81 -6.27 3.94 16.32
CA VAL A 81 -7.26 5.01 16.18
C VAL A 81 -6.60 6.38 16.02
N LYS A 82 -5.47 6.63 16.70
CA LYS A 82 -4.72 7.88 16.60
C LYS A 82 -4.16 8.10 15.18
N THR A 83 -3.61 7.05 14.57
CA THR A 83 -3.06 7.08 13.21
C THR A 83 -4.13 7.43 12.19
N VAL A 84 -5.27 6.73 12.26
CA VAL A 84 -6.41 6.97 11.37
C VAL A 84 -6.95 8.39 11.53
N LYS A 85 -7.12 8.86 12.78
CA LYS A 85 -7.60 10.23 13.05
C LYS A 85 -6.65 11.30 12.51
N TYR A 86 -5.34 11.10 12.64
CA TYR A 86 -4.33 12.02 12.13
C TYR A 86 -4.44 12.17 10.60
N PHE A 87 -4.44 11.06 9.86
CA PHE A 87 -4.51 11.13 8.40
C PHE A 87 -5.89 11.55 7.87
N LYS A 88 -6.98 11.19 8.55
CA LYS A 88 -8.31 11.71 8.21
C LYS A 88 -8.39 13.22 8.37
N ALA A 89 -7.78 13.80 9.41
CA ALA A 89 -7.72 15.25 9.59
C ALA A 89 -6.91 15.95 8.50
N LEU A 90 -5.91 15.27 7.93
CA LEU A 90 -5.11 15.78 6.80
C LEU A 90 -5.76 15.54 5.43
N SER A 91 -6.87 14.80 5.37
CA SER A 91 -7.50 14.42 4.10
C SER A 91 -7.91 15.62 3.26
N GLU A 92 -8.37 16.71 3.86
CA GLU A 92 -8.73 17.94 3.13
C GLU A 92 -7.54 18.58 2.41
N VAL A 93 -6.35 18.49 3.00
CA VAL A 93 -5.11 18.99 2.38
C VAL A 93 -4.71 18.06 1.23
N HIS A 94 -4.79 16.74 1.44
CA HIS A 94 -4.44 15.77 0.42
C HIS A 94 -5.45 15.74 -0.75
N GLN A 95 -6.73 16.03 -0.51
CA GLN A 95 -7.74 16.12 -1.57
C GLN A 95 -7.37 17.20 -2.60
N LYS A 96 -6.81 18.32 -2.14
CA LYS A 96 -6.32 19.39 -3.03
C LYS A 96 -5.20 18.92 -3.95
N LEU A 97 -4.36 17.96 -3.52
CA LEU A 97 -3.33 17.38 -4.39
C LEU A 97 -3.95 16.60 -5.56
N ILE A 98 -5.07 15.92 -5.31
CA ILE A 98 -5.81 15.17 -6.33
C ILE A 98 -6.52 16.12 -7.29
N GLU A 99 -7.11 17.21 -6.78
CA GLU A 99 -7.77 18.23 -7.60
C GLU A 99 -6.78 19.00 -8.47
N ILE A 100 -5.58 19.33 -7.96
CA ILE A 100 -4.54 20.05 -8.68
C ILE A 100 -3.87 19.17 -9.76
N SER A 101 -3.80 17.85 -9.55
CA SER A 101 -3.18 16.91 -10.49
C SER A 101 -4.06 16.56 -11.70
N GLY A 102 -5.29 17.12 -11.80
CA GLY A 102 -6.03 17.19 -13.06
C GLY A 102 -6.65 15.88 -13.54
N PHE A 103 -6.96 14.94 -12.64
CA PHE A 103 -7.63 13.67 -12.99
C PHE A 103 -9.13 13.82 -13.37
N ASP A 104 -9.64 15.05 -13.41
CA ASP A 104 -11.03 15.41 -13.74
C ASP A 104 -11.16 16.11 -15.11
N ARG A 105 -10.29 15.76 -16.07
CA ARG A 105 -10.43 16.12 -17.49
C ARG A 105 -10.26 14.92 -18.40
#